data_AF-A0A1H7PFT8-F1
#
_entry.id   AF-A0A1H7PFT8-F1
#
_cell.length_a   1.000
_cell.length_b   1.000
_cell.length_c   1.000
_cell.angle_alpha   90.00
_cell.angle_beta   90.00
_cell.angle_gamma   90.00
#
_symmetry.space_group_name_H-M   'P 1'
#
loop_
_entity.id
_entity.type
_entity.pdbx_description
1 polymer ?
#
loop_
_entity_poly.entity_id
_entity_poly.type
_entity_poly.pdbx_seq_one_letter_code
_entity_poly.pdbx_strand_id
1 'polypeptide(L)'
;MDENAKLKVMQERIIKSYAWQRDIIIPLSNEFNCTNEELEELFFDLLDMNSLESLHGTFDSARDICLYQKFNADLRLCWFIDSLEVISQEEGKKLKMRLVEEVKKGRSYDDVLKEGRLELFELLKKETNY
;
A
#
# COMPACT_ATOMS: atom_id res chain seq x y z
N MET A 1 -36.98 14.94 -8.56
CA MET A 1 -35.89 13.94 -8.60
C MET A 1 -35.58 13.59 -7.16
N ASP A 2 -35.75 12.32 -6.80
CA ASP A 2 -35.57 11.79 -5.44
C ASP A 2 -34.15 12.07 -4.92
N GLU A 3 -34.01 12.40 -3.64
CA GLU A 3 -32.74 12.79 -3.03
C GLU A 3 -31.75 11.61 -3.01
N ASN A 4 -32.27 10.40 -2.79
CA ASN A 4 -31.49 9.16 -2.90
C ASN A 4 -30.97 8.91 -4.32
N ALA A 5 -31.76 9.24 -5.34
CA ALA A 5 -31.33 9.10 -6.74
C ALA A 5 -30.20 10.09 -7.08
N LYS A 6 -30.18 11.28 -6.48
CA LYS A 6 -29.07 12.23 -6.64
C LYS A 6 -27.77 11.71 -6.01
N LEU A 7 -27.85 11.19 -4.79
CA LEU A 7 -26.69 10.64 -4.07
C LEU A 7 -26.07 9.49 -4.86
N LYS A 8 -26.88 8.57 -5.37
CA LYS A 8 -26.40 7.44 -6.16
C LYS A 8 -25.61 7.88 -7.41
N VAL A 9 -26.13 8.88 -8.14
CA VAL A 9 -25.43 9.44 -9.30
C VAL A 9 -24.11 10.12 -8.92
N MET A 10 -24.03 10.74 -7.74
CA MET A 10 -22.79 11.37 -7.25
C MET A 10 -21.74 10.33 -6.89
N GLN A 11 -22.14 9.26 -6.19
CA GLN A 11 -21.25 8.13 -5.90
C GLN A 11 -20.72 7.53 -7.20
N GLU A 12 -21.60 7.28 -8.17
CA GLU A 12 -21.24 6.75 -9.50
C GLU A 12 -20.17 7.57 -10.20
N ARG A 13 -20.27 8.89 -10.13
CA ARG A 13 -19.27 9.78 -10.75
C ARG A 13 -17.90 9.69 -10.08
N ILE A 14 -17.84 9.44 -8.77
CA ILE A 14 -16.56 9.36 -8.05
C ILE A 14 -15.85 8.05 -8.35
N ILE A 15 -16.56 6.92 -8.24
CA ILE A 15 -15.97 5.61 -8.54
C ILE A 15 -15.53 5.52 -10.01
N LYS A 16 -16.29 6.12 -10.93
CA LYS A 16 -15.93 6.18 -12.36
C LYS A 16 -14.93 7.28 -12.69
N SER A 17 -14.47 8.05 -11.71
CA SER A 17 -13.43 9.06 -11.96
C SER A 17 -12.13 8.40 -12.40
N TYR A 18 -11.38 9.07 -13.27
CA TYR A 18 -10.13 8.55 -13.82
C TYR A 18 -9.15 8.08 -12.74
N ALA A 19 -9.06 8.83 -11.65
CA ALA A 19 -8.11 8.54 -10.59
C ALA A 19 -8.51 7.28 -9.80
N TRP A 20 -9.79 7.12 -9.47
CA TRP A 20 -10.31 5.89 -8.87
C TRP A 20 -10.13 4.66 -9.77
N GLN A 21 -10.41 4.82 -11.06
CA GLN A 21 -10.25 3.74 -12.04
C GLN A 21 -8.80 3.29 -12.13
N ARG A 22 -7.88 4.24 -12.33
CA ARG A 22 -6.45 3.98 -12.47
C ARG A 22 -5.83 3.39 -11.20
N ASP A 23 -6.16 3.96 -10.04
CA ASP A 23 -5.43 3.69 -8.81
C ASP A 23 -6.06 2.58 -7.95
N ILE A 24 -7.38 2.39 -8.03
CA ILE A 24 -8.12 1.48 -7.13
C ILE A 24 -8.82 0.37 -7.91
N ILE A 25 -9.75 0.73 -8.82
CA ILE A 25 -10.66 -0.26 -9.43
C ILE A 25 -9.89 -1.21 -10.34
N ILE A 26 -9.09 -0.70 -11.29
CA ILE A 26 -8.36 -1.55 -12.23
C ILE A 26 -7.31 -2.43 -11.53
N PRO A 27 -6.48 -1.91 -10.59
CA PRO A 27 -5.52 -2.76 -9.90
C PRO A 27 -6.20 -3.87 -9.08
N LEU A 28 -7.21 -3.53 -8.29
CA LEU A 28 -7.86 -4.51 -7.40
C LEU A 28 -8.74 -5.51 -8.15
N SER A 29 -9.38 -5.12 -9.26
CA SER A 29 -10.16 -6.07 -10.07
C SER A 29 -9.26 -7.15 -10.68
N ASN A 30 -8.06 -6.78 -11.13
CA ASN A 30 -7.05 -7.73 -11.59
C ASN A 30 -6.57 -8.64 -10.45
N GLU A 31 -6.34 -8.10 -9.26
CA GLU A 31 -5.92 -8.89 -8.09
C GLU A 31 -6.99 -9.88 -7.61
N PHE A 32 -8.26 -9.47 -7.62
CA PHE A 32 -9.39 -10.30 -7.24
C PHE A 32 -9.91 -11.19 -8.38
N ASN A 33 -9.38 -11.01 -9.59
CA ASN A 33 -9.81 -11.71 -10.79
C ASN A 33 -11.33 -11.57 -11.04
N CYS A 34 -11.83 -10.34 -10.94
CA CYS A 34 -13.20 -9.93 -11.25
C CYS A 34 -13.23 -8.84 -12.32
N THR A 35 -14.42 -8.46 -12.79
CA THR A 35 -14.54 -7.31 -13.70
C THR A 35 -14.47 -5.98 -12.95
N ASN A 36 -14.14 -4.91 -13.67
CA ASN A 36 -14.19 -3.56 -13.10
C ASN A 36 -15.62 -3.24 -12.64
N GLU A 37 -16.62 -3.58 -13.46
CA GLU A 37 -18.03 -3.33 -13.17
C GLU A 37 -18.50 -4.04 -11.89
N GLU A 38 -18.09 -5.30 -11.69
CA GLU A 38 -18.39 -6.06 -10.47
C GLU A 38 -17.80 -5.38 -9.22
N LEU A 39 -16.58 -4.86 -9.32
CA LEU A 39 -15.92 -4.17 -8.22
C LEU A 39 -16.52 -2.78 -7.97
N GLU A 40 -16.90 -2.05 -9.02
CA GLU A 40 -17.61 -0.77 -8.92
C GLU A 40 -18.94 -0.95 -8.18
N GLU A 41 -19.74 -1.94 -8.58
CA GLU A 41 -21.02 -2.28 -7.93
C GLU A 41 -20.83 -2.63 -6.45
N LEU A 42 -19.84 -3.46 -6.14
CA LEU A 42 -19.50 -3.80 -4.76
C LEU A 42 -19.15 -2.55 -3.93
N PHE A 43 -18.38 -1.63 -4.48
CA PHE A 43 -17.99 -0.41 -3.77
C PHE A 43 -19.15 0.60 -3.64
N PHE A 44 -20.09 0.64 -4.59
CA PHE A 44 -21.33 1.41 -4.42
C PHE A 44 -22.15 0.92 -3.24
N ASP A 45 -22.22 -0.40 -3.04
CA ASP A 45 -23.01 -0.98 -1.97
C ASP A 45 -22.33 -0.84 -0.59
N LEU A 46 -21.00 -0.82 -0.56
CA LEU A 46 -20.22 -0.78 0.68
C LEU A 46 -19.85 0.63 1.16
N LEU A 47 -19.66 1.59 0.25
CA LEU A 47 -19.10 2.90 0.58
C LEU A 47 -20.16 4.00 0.55
N ASP A 48 -20.27 4.73 1.66
CA ASP A 48 -21.07 5.94 1.71
C ASP A 48 -20.36 7.11 1.00
N MET A 49 -21.12 8.18 0.79
CA MET A 49 -20.66 9.38 0.09
C MET A 49 -19.42 10.02 0.77
N ASN A 50 -19.39 10.06 2.10
CA ASN A 50 -18.28 10.62 2.87
C ASN A 50 -16.99 9.79 2.71
N SER A 51 -17.13 8.46 2.66
CA SER A 51 -16.01 7.55 2.44
C SER A 51 -15.41 7.75 1.04
N LEU A 52 -16.25 7.90 0.01
CA LEU A 52 -15.81 8.09 -1.37
C LEU A 52 -15.06 9.42 -1.58
N GLU A 53 -15.51 10.51 -0.97
CA GLU A 53 -14.85 11.83 -1.10
C GLU A 53 -13.48 11.89 -0.42
N SER A 54 -13.30 11.14 0.68
CA SER A 54 -12.03 11.12 1.43
C SER A 54 -10.99 10.16 0.87
N LEU A 55 -11.42 9.13 0.13
CA LEU A 55 -10.57 7.97 -0.16
C LEU A 55 -9.34 8.26 -1.01
N HIS A 56 -9.39 9.22 -1.95
CA HIS A 56 -8.26 9.43 -2.86
C HIS A 56 -7.01 9.95 -2.13
N GLY A 57 -7.17 10.86 -1.16
CA GLY A 57 -6.05 11.30 -0.31
C GLY A 57 -5.55 10.20 0.63
N THR A 58 -6.46 9.32 1.05
CA THR A 58 -6.16 8.13 1.83
C THR A 58 -5.42 7.07 1.02
N PHE A 59 -5.63 6.98 -0.29
CA PHE A 59 -5.05 5.92 -1.10
C PHE A 59 -3.53 6.04 -1.26
N ASP A 60 -3.01 7.22 -1.59
CA ASP A 60 -1.56 7.42 -1.71
C ASP A 60 -0.84 7.15 -0.38
N SER A 61 -1.44 7.59 0.74
CA SER A 61 -0.90 7.30 2.07
C SER A 61 -1.05 5.82 2.46
N ALA A 62 -2.16 5.17 2.09
CA ALA A 62 -2.37 3.75 2.30
C ALA A 62 -1.37 2.90 1.50
N ARG A 63 -1.06 3.28 0.25
CA ARG A 63 -0.04 2.59 -0.55
C ARG A 63 1.32 2.61 0.12
N ASP A 64 1.72 3.75 0.67
CA ASP A 64 2.99 3.88 1.39
C ASP A 64 3.01 2.99 2.65
N ILE A 65 1.90 2.93 3.39
CA ILE A 65 1.74 2.06 4.56
C ILE A 65 1.79 0.58 4.16
N CYS A 66 1.07 0.19 3.11
CA CYS A 66 1.05 -1.18 2.59
C CYS A 66 2.45 -1.62 2.15
N LEU A 67 3.19 -0.76 1.42
CA LEU A 67 4.57 -1.04 1.03
C LEU A 67 5.49 -1.18 2.25
N TYR A 68 5.36 -0.29 3.24
CA TYR A 68 6.12 -0.34 4.48
C TYR A 68 5.90 -1.67 5.22
N GLN A 69 4.65 -2.11 5.34
CA GLN A 69 4.28 -3.39 5.96
C GLN A 69 4.75 -4.59 5.13
N LYS A 70 4.65 -4.51 3.80
CA LYS A 70 5.13 -5.57 2.91
C LYS A 70 6.64 -5.77 3.05
N PHE A 71 7.43 -4.68 3.05
CA PHE A 71 8.87 -4.78 3.35
C PHE A 71 9.15 -5.34 4.74
N ASN A 72 8.36 -4.97 5.75
CA ASN A 72 8.49 -5.54 7.09
C ASN A 72 8.36 -7.08 7.07
N ALA A 73 7.36 -7.59 6.35
CA ALA A 73 7.11 -9.01 6.22
C ALA A 73 8.17 -9.72 5.37
N ASP A 74 8.48 -9.20 4.18
CA ASP A 74 9.35 -9.85 3.19
C ASP A 74 10.84 -9.81 3.56
N LEU A 75 11.25 -8.82 4.36
CA LEU A 75 12.57 -8.76 4.99
C LEU A 75 12.62 -9.46 6.35
N ARG A 76 11.51 -10.04 6.82
CA ARG A 76 11.43 -10.75 8.09
C ARG A 76 11.86 -9.89 9.29
N LEU A 77 11.60 -8.58 9.25
CA LEU A 77 12.06 -7.65 10.29
C LEU A 77 11.44 -7.91 11.67
N CYS A 78 10.27 -8.54 11.75
CA CYS A 78 9.72 -8.99 13.02
C CYS A 78 10.65 -9.97 13.76
N TRP A 79 11.46 -10.74 13.03
CA TRP A 79 12.47 -11.61 13.63
C TRP A 79 13.63 -10.79 14.16
N PHE A 80 14.23 -9.95 13.31
CA PHE A 80 15.48 -9.26 13.64
C PHE A 80 15.31 -8.10 14.61
N ILE A 81 14.15 -7.44 14.60
CA ILE A 81 13.86 -6.29 15.45
C ILE A 81 13.12 -6.73 16.71
N ASP A 82 12.01 -7.44 16.57
CA ASP A 82 11.10 -7.67 17.71
C ASP A 82 11.40 -8.96 18.48
N SER A 83 11.92 -10.00 17.81
CA SER A 83 12.12 -11.32 18.43
C SER A 83 13.56 -11.57 18.89
N LEU A 84 14.51 -11.26 18.02
CA LEU A 84 15.94 -11.44 18.26
C LEU A 84 16.59 -10.17 18.80
N GLU A 85 15.95 -9.00 18.62
CA GLU A 85 16.44 -7.69 19.04
C GLU A 85 17.88 -7.38 18.58
N VAL A 86 18.29 -7.96 17.44
CA VAL A 86 19.61 -7.77 16.83
C VAL A 86 19.66 -6.56 15.90
N ILE A 87 18.54 -5.91 15.62
CA ILE A 87 18.48 -4.65 14.88
C ILE A 87 17.60 -3.69 15.65
N SER A 88 18.05 -2.44 15.78
CA SER A 88 17.26 -1.43 16.47
C SER A 88 15.96 -1.09 15.72
N GLN A 89 14.92 -0.71 16.46
CA GLN A 89 13.66 -0.23 15.89
C GLN A 89 13.88 0.93 14.89
N GLU A 90 14.83 1.82 15.19
CA GLU A 90 15.14 2.99 14.36
C GLU A 90 15.83 2.60 13.04
N GLU A 91 16.77 1.66 13.05
CA GLU A 91 17.41 1.18 11.82
C GLU A 91 16.43 0.41 10.94
N GLY A 92 15.60 -0.44 11.55
CA GLY A 92 14.54 -1.12 10.82
C GLY A 92 13.54 -0.16 10.20
N LYS A 93 13.17 0.91 10.90
CA LYS A 93 12.33 1.98 10.36
C LYS A 93 12.99 2.71 9.20
N LYS A 94 14.25 3.13 9.34
CA LYS A 94 15.02 3.80 8.28
C LYS A 94 15.13 2.95 7.03
N LEU A 95 15.44 1.66 7.19
CA LEU A 95 15.52 0.69 6.10
C LEU A 95 14.19 0.64 5.33
N LYS A 96 13.08 0.43 6.02
CA LYS A 96 11.74 0.37 5.41
C LYS A 96 11.38 1.69 4.71
N MET A 97 11.55 2.83 5.37
CA MET A 97 11.22 4.13 4.79
C MET A 97 12.00 4.40 3.50
N ARG A 98 13.30 4.09 3.49
CA ARG A 98 14.13 4.27 2.29
C ARG A 98 13.69 3.35 1.15
N LEU A 99 13.36 2.10 1.42
CA LEU A 99 12.86 1.16 0.40
C LEU A 99 11.50 1.60 -0.18
N VAL A 100 10.58 2.08 0.66
CA VAL A 100 9.30 2.65 0.19
C VAL A 100 9.55 3.81 -0.78
N GLU A 101 10.45 4.73 -0.43
CA GLU A 101 10.77 5.90 -1.27
C GLU A 101 11.37 5.51 -2.62
N GLU A 102 12.17 4.46 -2.68
CA GLU A 102 12.72 3.94 -3.94
C GLU A 102 11.64 3.36 -4.86
N VAL A 103 10.66 2.64 -4.32
CA VAL A 103 9.51 2.16 -5.10
C VAL A 103 8.66 3.33 -5.60
N LYS A 104 8.46 4.36 -4.77
CA LYS A 104 7.72 5.58 -5.15
C LYS A 104 8.36 6.34 -6.31
N LYS A 105 9.69 6.28 -6.44
CA LYS A 105 10.43 6.82 -7.59
C LYS A 105 10.26 6.00 -8.87
N GLY A 106 9.44 4.94 -8.84
CA GLY A 106 9.12 4.10 -9.99
C GLY A 106 9.99 2.86 -10.14
N ARG A 107 10.81 2.52 -9.13
CA ARG A 107 11.61 1.30 -9.16
C ARG A 107 10.74 0.07 -8.88
N SER A 108 11.09 -1.04 -9.52
CA SER A 108 10.42 -2.33 -9.30
C SER A 108 10.54 -2.77 -7.84
N TYR A 109 9.42 -3.20 -7.25
CA TYR A 109 9.38 -3.74 -5.89
C TYR A 109 10.40 -4.86 -5.68
N ASP A 110 10.51 -5.79 -6.63
CA ASP A 110 11.36 -6.98 -6.51
C ASP A 110 12.85 -6.63 -6.49
N ASP A 111 13.26 -5.64 -7.27
CA ASP A 111 14.67 -5.21 -7.30
C ASP A 111 15.02 -4.42 -6.04
N VAL A 112 14.12 -3.54 -5.59
CA VAL A 112 14.28 -2.83 -4.32
C VAL A 112 14.31 -3.80 -3.14
N LEU A 113 13.50 -4.87 -3.15
CA LEU A 113 13.52 -5.91 -2.12
C LEU A 113 14.86 -6.66 -2.09
N LYS A 114 15.45 -6.99 -3.24
CA LYS A 114 16.78 -7.63 -3.31
C LYS A 114 17.84 -6.74 -2.67
N GLU A 115 17.84 -5.45 -2.96
CA GLU A 115 18.73 -4.47 -2.33
C GLU A 115 18.50 -4.37 -0.83
N GLY A 116 17.24 -4.33 -0.41
CA GLY A 116 16.87 -4.34 1.02
C GLY A 116 17.41 -5.54 1.77
N ARG A 117 17.44 -6.73 1.15
CA ARG A 117 18.03 -7.94 1.75
C ARG A 117 19.54 -7.84 1.91
N LEU A 118 20.24 -7.28 0.92
CA LEU A 118 21.68 -7.06 0.99
C LEU A 118 22.03 -6.08 2.11
N GLU A 119 21.29 -4.98 2.21
CA GLU A 119 21.52 -4.00 3.26
C GLU A 119 21.19 -4.53 4.65
N LEU A 120 20.09 -5.29 4.79
CA LEU A 120 19.76 -5.97 6.04
C LEU A 120 20.91 -6.89 6.48
N PHE A 121 21.50 -7.63 5.56
CA PHE A 121 22.64 -8.49 5.87
C PHE A 121 23.87 -7.70 6.31
N GLU A 122 24.15 -6.55 5.69
CA GLU A 122 25.22 -5.66 6.12
C GLU A 122 24.95 -5.02 7.48
N LEU A 123 23.70 -4.71 7.83
CA LEU A 123 23.33 -4.28 9.18
C LEU A 123 23.64 -5.38 10.19
N LEU A 124 23.20 -6.62 9.94
CA LEU A 124 23.46 -7.76 10.83
C LEU A 124 24.95 -8.03 11.04
N LYS A 125 25.79 -7.85 10.00
CA LYS A 125 27.25 -7.99 10.14
C LYS A 125 27.87 -6.93 11.06
N LYS A 126 27.35 -5.70 11.06
CA LYS A 126 27.89 -4.64 11.93
C LYS A 126 27.73 -5.00 13.40
N GLU A 127 26.63 -5.65 13.74
CA GLU A 127 26.34 -6.10 15.10
C GLU A 127 27.25 -7.26 15.56
N THR A 128 27.81 -8.03 14.62
CA THR A 128 28.77 -9.11 14.95
C THR A 128 30.20 -8.63 15.24
N ASN A 129 30.51 -7.34 15.06
CA ASN A 129 31.87 -6.79 15.27
C ASN A 129 32.12 -6.26 16.69
N TYR A 130 31.33 -6.70 17.66
CA TYR A 130 31.55 -6.52 19.11
C TYR A 130 31.69 -7.87 19.80
#